data_AF-A0A2W2F712-F1
#
_entry.id   AF-A0A2W2F712-F1
#
_cell.length_a   1.000
_cell.length_b   1.000
_cell.length_c   1.000
_cell.angle_alpha   90.00
_cell.angle_beta   90.00
_cell.angle_gamma   90.00
#
_symmetry.space_group_name_H-M   'P 1'
#
loop_
_entity.id
_entity.type
_entity.pdbx_description
1 polymer ?
#
loop_
_entity_poly.entity_id
_entity_poly.type
_entity_poly.pdbx_seq_one_letter_code
_entity_poly.pdbx_strand_id
1 'polypeptide(L)'
;MDFLLTVVGWLGAALLLAGYGLVSSSRMSGDGLTYQIINLIGSVSLMINSAYSSAWPSVGLNLVWAAIGIVAVVKLVRLRTRAVAG
;
A
#
# COMPACT_ATOMS: atom_id res chain seq x y z
N MET A 1 16.96 -13.82 -12.31
CA MET A 1 16.07 -12.74 -11.84
C MET A 1 15.09 -12.45 -12.95
N ASP A 2 13.81 -12.80 -12.78
CA ASP A 2 12.82 -12.51 -13.81
C ASP A 2 12.66 -10.99 -13.91
N PHE A 3 13.10 -10.42 -15.02
CA PHE A 3 13.11 -8.97 -15.26
C PHE A 3 11.75 -8.31 -14.96
N LEU A 4 10.66 -9.02 -15.26
CA LEU A 4 9.29 -8.60 -14.95
C LEU A 4 9.06 -8.37 -13.43
N LEU A 5 9.55 -9.27 -12.57
CA LEU A 5 9.39 -9.14 -11.12
C LEU A 5 10.19 -7.97 -10.57
N THR A 6 11.37 -7.70 -11.14
CA THR A 6 12.18 -6.53 -10.79
C THR A 6 11.46 -5.23 -11.18
N VAL A 7 10.92 -5.16 -12.39
CA VAL A 7 10.15 -3.98 -12.85
C VAL A 7 8.92 -3.75 -11.99
N VAL A 8 8.15 -4.81 -11.68
CA VAL A 8 6.97 -4.71 -10.80
C VAL A 8 7.35 -4.24 -9.39
N GLY A 9 8.45 -4.75 -8.84
CA GLY A 9 8.96 -4.31 -7.54
C GLY A 9 9.32 -2.83 -7.51
N TRP A 10 10.07 -2.35 -8.51
CA TRP A 10 10.46 -0.94 -8.60
C TRP A 10 9.28 -0.01 -8.89
N LEU A 11 8.31 -0.43 -9.72
CA LEU A 11 7.07 0.31 -9.93
C LEU A 11 6.24 0.38 -8.64
N GLY A 12 6.15 -0.72 -7.89
CA GLY A 12 5.52 -0.76 -6.58
C GLY A 12 6.19 0.18 -5.57
N ALA A 13 7.52 0.20 -5.51
CA ALA A 13 8.28 1.15 -4.71
C ALA A 13 7.99 2.60 -5.10
N ALA A 14 8.08 2.93 -6.40
CA ALA A 14 7.84 4.27 -6.90
C ALA A 14 6.42 4.76 -6.55
N LEU A 15 5.42 3.90 -6.72
CA LEU A 15 4.04 4.20 -6.40
C LEU A 15 3.83 4.43 -4.90
N LEU A 16 4.39 3.56 -4.05
CA LEU A 16 4.28 3.67 -2.60
C LEU A 16 4.99 4.92 -2.07
N LEU A 17 6.19 5.21 -2.58
CA LEU A 17 6.95 6.41 -2.23
C LEU A 17 6.25 7.69 -2.71
N ALA A 18 5.64 7.68 -3.90
CA ALA A 18 4.85 8.80 -4.38
C ALA A 18 3.64 9.06 -3.48
N GLY A 19 2.91 7.99 -3.10
CA GLY A 19 1.80 8.09 -2.14
C GLY A 19 2.25 8.64 -0.79
N TYR A 20 3.35 8.12 -0.24
CA TYR A 20 3.91 8.59 1.02
C TYR A 20 4.39 10.04 0.93
N GLY A 21 5.04 10.43 -0.17
CA GLY A 21 5.48 11.80 -0.40
C GLY A 21 4.33 12.80 -0.47
N LEU A 22 3.20 12.42 -1.07
CA LEU A 22 1.98 13.23 -1.10
C LEU A 22 1.36 13.37 0.29
N VAL A 23 1.37 12.31 1.11
CA VAL A 23 0.91 12.36 2.50
C VAL A 23 1.82 13.25 3.35
N SER A 24 3.13 13.08 3.23
CA SER A 24 4.12 13.89 3.95
C SER A 24 4.04 15.37 3.57
N SER A 25 3.71 15.68 2.31
CA SER A 25 3.49 17.06 1.84
C SER A 25 2.13 17.64 2.23
N SER A 26 1.32 16.94 3.03
CA SER A 26 -0.07 17.29 3.36
C SER A 26 -0.97 17.50 2.12
N ARG A 27 -0.57 16.98 0.96
CA ARG A 27 -1.35 17.02 -0.28
C ARG A 27 -2.34 15.86 -0.38
N MET A 28 -2.18 14.85 0.46
CA MET A 28 -3.07 13.70 0.56
C MET A 28 -3.22 13.32 2.05
N SER A 29 -4.42 12.93 2.48
CA SER A 29 -4.62 12.37 3.81
C SER A 29 -4.22 10.90 3.84
N GLY A 30 -3.38 10.49 4.79
CA GLY A 30 -2.99 9.08 5.00
C GLY A 30 -4.16 8.18 5.43
N ASP A 31 -5.24 8.80 5.87
CA ASP A 31 -6.49 8.21 6.30
C ASP A 31 -7.55 8.24 5.19
N GLY A 32 -7.18 8.68 3.98
CA GLY A 32 -8.02 8.65 2.79
C GLY A 32 -8.00 7.31 2.05
N LEU A 33 -9.11 6.97 1.40
CA LEU A 33 -9.26 5.73 0.61
C LEU A 33 -8.20 5.62 -0.49
N THR A 34 -7.92 6.73 -1.19
CA THR A 34 -6.95 6.79 -2.29
C THR A 34 -5.55 6.39 -1.82
N TYR A 35 -5.07 6.95 -0.69
CA TYR A 35 -3.77 6.60 -0.14
C TYR A 35 -3.72 5.13 0.27
N GLN A 36 -4.78 4.62 0.91
CA GLN A 36 -4.76 3.24 1.39
C GLN A 36 -4.79 2.22 0.25
N ILE A 37 -5.43 2.53 -0.87
CA ILE A 37 -5.33 1.72 -2.10
C ILE A 37 -3.90 1.75 -2.66
N ILE A 38 -3.28 2.94 -2.74
CA ILE A 38 -1.90 3.11 -3.19
C ILE A 38 -0.93 2.31 -2.31
N ASN A 39 -1.07 2.44 -0.99
CA ASN A 39 -0.26 1.74 -0.01
C ASN A 39 -0.44 0.22 -0.11
N LEU A 40 -1.68 -0.26 -0.28
CA LEU A 40 -1.97 -1.69 -0.47
C LEU A 40 -1.29 -2.25 -1.73
N ILE A 41 -1.46 -1.58 -2.88
CA ILE A 41 -0.90 -2.04 -4.15
C ILE A 41 0.63 -2.00 -4.10
N GLY A 42 1.21 -0.92 -3.60
CA GLY A 42 2.66 -0.75 -3.49
C GLY A 42 3.30 -1.78 -2.55
N SER A 43 2.68 -2.00 -1.38
CA SER A 43 3.19 -2.95 -0.39
C SER A 43 3.08 -4.39 -0.88
N VAL A 44 1.97 -4.80 -1.50
CA VAL A 44 1.84 -6.15 -2.08
C VAL A 44 2.87 -6.38 -3.19
N SER A 45 3.08 -5.40 -4.06
CA SER A 45 4.08 -5.49 -5.14
C SER A 45 5.51 -5.66 -4.59
N LEU A 46 5.86 -4.88 -3.56
CA LEU A 46 7.15 -4.98 -2.90
C LEU A 46 7.31 -6.26 -2.08
N MET A 47 6.24 -6.74 -1.46
CA MET A 47 6.22 -8.00 -0.73
C MET A 47 6.55 -9.16 -1.65
N ILE A 48 5.92 -9.22 -2.83
CA ILE A 48 6.20 -10.24 -3.86
C ILE A 48 7.66 -10.13 -4.31
N ASN A 49 8.11 -8.95 -4.71
CA ASN A 49 9.50 -8.74 -5.15
C ASN A 49 10.54 -9.11 -4.08
N SER A 50 10.26 -8.77 -2.82
CA SER A 50 11.12 -9.07 -1.68
C SER A 50 11.15 -10.56 -1.34
N ALA A 51 10.01 -11.25 -1.46
CA ALA A 51 9.93 -12.69 -1.26
C ALA A 51 10.76 -13.44 -2.31
N TYR A 52 10.71 -13.00 -3.57
CA TYR A 52 11.55 -13.55 -4.64
C TYR A 52 13.04 -13.30 -4.41
N SER A 53 13.40 -12.19 -3.78
CA SER A 53 14.79 -11.84 -3.47
C SER A 53 15.26 -12.42 -2.12
N SER A 54 14.47 -13.28 -1.47
CA SER A 54 14.71 -13.81 -0.11
C SER A 54 14.94 -12.73 0.96
N ALA A 55 14.41 -11.52 0.73
CA ALA A 55 14.51 -10.38 1.63
C ALA A 55 13.38 -10.42 2.68
N TRP A 56 13.42 -11.43 3.56
CA TRP A 56 12.40 -11.69 4.59
C TRP A 56 12.03 -10.48 5.48
N PRO A 57 12.97 -9.61 5.91
CA PRO A 57 12.60 -8.41 6.66
C PRO A 57 11.68 -7.47 5.87
N SER A 58 11.95 -7.31 4.58
CA SER A 58 11.13 -6.48 3.69
C SER A 58 9.77 -7.11 3.42
N VAL A 59 9.69 -8.44 3.32
CA VAL A 59 8.41 -9.16 3.25
C VAL A 59 7.54 -8.86 4.48
N GLY A 60 8.13 -8.95 5.69
CA GLY A 60 7.42 -8.65 6.94
C GLY A 60 6.94 -7.20 7.01
N LEU A 61 7.79 -6.23 6.64
CA LEU A 61 7.43 -4.82 6.59
C LEU A 61 6.24 -4.56 5.66
N ASN A 62 6.31 -5.09 4.43
CA ASN A 62 5.27 -4.88 3.44
C ASN A 62 3.96 -5.59 3.80
N LEU A 63 4.03 -6.75 4.48
CA LEU A 63 2.85 -7.41 5.03
C LEU A 63 2.15 -6.53 6.08
N VAL A 64 2.90 -5.89 6.97
CA VAL A 64 2.35 -4.96 7.98
C VAL A 64 1.70 -3.75 7.31
N TRP A 65 2.35 -3.16 6.30
CA TRP A 65 1.75 -2.06 5.52
C TRP A 65 0.46 -2.46 4.80
N ALA A 66 0.44 -3.64 4.18
CA ALA A 66 -0.76 -4.17 3.54
C ALA A 66 -1.89 -4.36 4.57
N ALA A 67 -1.59 -4.93 5.75
CA ALA A 67 -2.58 -5.13 6.81
C ALA A 67 -3.17 -3.79 7.32
N ILE A 68 -2.32 -2.78 7.55
CA ILE A 68 -2.76 -1.43 7.92
C ILE A 68 -3.68 -0.85 6.84
N GLY A 69 -3.31 -1.01 5.57
CA GLY A 69 -4.11 -0.58 4.43
C GLY A 69 -5.49 -1.21 4.39
N ILE A 70 -5.58 -2.54 4.55
CA ILE A 70 -6.85 -3.28 4.59
C ILE A 70 -7.74 -2.76 5.73
N VAL A 71 -7.20 -2.64 6.95
CA VAL A 71 -7.98 -2.18 8.11
C VAL A 71 -8.54 -0.78 7.87
N ALA A 72 -7.73 0.13 7.32
CA ALA A 72 -8.15 1.49 7.02
C ALA A 72 -9.24 1.54 5.93
N VAL A 73 -9.08 0.78 4.83
CA VAL A 73 -10.09 0.67 3.76
C VAL A 73 -11.42 0.14 4.33
N VAL A 74 -11.38 -0.94 5.12
CA VAL A 74 -12.59 -1.53 5.73
C VAL A 74 -13.29 -0.50 6.64
N LYS A 75 -12.53 0.26 7.44
CA LYS A 75 -13.09 1.31 8.30
C LYS A 75 -13.75 2.42 7.47
N LEU A 76 -13.10 2.89 6.41
CA LEU A 76 -13.62 3.92 5.50
C LEU A 76 -14.91 3.48 4.79
N VAL A 77 -14.93 2.25 4.26
CA VAL A 77 -16.11 1.70 3.60
C VAL A 77 -17.27 1.61 4.58
N ARG A 78 -17.06 1.08 5.80
CA ARG A 78 -18.09 1.00 6.84
C ARG A 78 -18.65 2.36 7.26
N LEU A 79 -17.79 3.38 7.37
CA LEU A 79 -18.22 4.74 7.69
C LEU A 79 -19.09 5.34 6.58
N ARG A 80 -18.72 5.14 5.31
CA ARG A 80 -19.56 5.55 4.17
C ARG A 80 -20.91 4.83 4.15
N THR A 81 -20.95 3.53 4.41
CA THR A 81 -22.22 2.78 4.41
C THR A 81 -23.16 3.27 5.51
N ARG A 82 -22.64 3.63 6.68
CA ARG A 82 -23.45 4.20 7.78
C ARG A 82 -24.02 5.58 7.44
N ALA A 83 -23.26 6.42 6.75
CA ALA A 83 -23.72 7.76 6.36
C ALA A 83 -24.80 7.75 5.26
N VAL A 84 -24.89 6.68 4.46
CA VAL A 84 -25.94 6.53 3.43
C VAL A 84 -27.22 5.90 4.00
N ALA A 85 -27.11 5.19 5.12
CA ALA A 85 -28.22 4.42 5.72
C ALA A 85 -28.96 5.15 6.85
N GLY A 86 -28.53 6.35 7.26
CA GLY A 86 -29.16 7.18 8.29
C GLY A 86 -29.62 8.51 7.71
#